data_AF-A0A5M3YP22-F1
#
_entry.id   AF-A0A5M3YP22-F1
#
_cell.length_a   1.000
_cell.length_b   1.000
_cell.length_c   1.000
_cell.angle_alpha   90.00
_cell.angle_beta   90.00
_cell.angle_gamma   90.00
#
_symmetry.space_group_name_H-M   'P 1'
#
loop_
_entity.id
_entity.type
_entity.pdbx_description
1 polymer ?
#
loop_
_entity_poly.entity_id
_entity_poly.type
_entity_poly.pdbx_seq_one_letter_code
_entity_poly.pdbx_strand_id
1 'polypeptide(L)'
;MRRKTTRSLVHLVVFGCIVFLLIYLNRPPSPNKSFPWTRVRYQSTSKVPETRGICPGLEKSTKPALVVSRVAADGDASWLDALSQRYHLCIYTVDAPADPTSKYLQVPANRGHEAMAYLTFLIDNYEHIPAGGAVFVHGSRFAWHNDHPEYDNAALLAALNVEAALEPAGYHNMRCDWSTSMCLPAAPAQGSLENNFQAVLEPWSARIASDKALPRALATIFGGDEEHEVAKMGRTDTLRAQCCAQFVVSRESVRRHAREEYVALRQWLLDGREAVGRDRMLRDDRVAGRILSYMWHVLFIRQRADDLEHPLTGGGRGVNLDRLNVQACPRADECYCRLYGRCGLSPCRGPGSCLGQYTLPNHLKLPDDWAETHS
;
A
#
# COMPACT_ATOMS: atom_id res chain seq x y z
N MET A 1 -12.12 50.50 -39.36
CA MET A 1 -12.23 50.17 -37.91
C MET A 1 -12.41 48.68 -37.60
N ARG A 2 -13.03 47.84 -38.45
CA ARG A 2 -13.31 46.39 -38.19
C ARG A 2 -12.11 45.45 -37.99
N ARG A 3 -10.93 45.74 -38.58
CA ARG A 3 -9.72 44.87 -38.55
C ARG A 3 -8.89 44.98 -37.26
N LYS A 4 -8.93 46.14 -36.57
CA LYS A 4 -8.19 46.36 -35.32
C LYS A 4 -8.92 45.78 -34.10
N THR A 5 -10.25 45.83 -34.10
CA THR A 5 -11.11 45.20 -33.09
C THR A 5 -11.03 43.68 -33.11
N THR A 6 -10.95 43.06 -34.29
CA THR A 6 -10.75 41.60 -34.43
C THR A 6 -9.40 41.13 -33.90
N ARG A 7 -8.30 41.85 -34.18
CA ARG A 7 -6.98 41.54 -33.59
C ARG A 7 -6.97 41.70 -32.07
N SER A 8 -7.58 42.76 -31.55
CA SER A 8 -7.65 43.01 -30.11
C SER A 8 -8.45 41.92 -29.38
N LEU A 9 -9.55 41.45 -29.99
CA LEU A 9 -10.35 40.36 -29.45
C LEU A 9 -9.59 39.02 -29.45
N VAL A 10 -8.82 38.74 -30.50
CA VAL A 10 -7.92 37.56 -30.54
C VAL A 10 -6.85 37.63 -29.45
N HIS A 11 -6.20 38.78 -29.25
CA HIS A 11 -5.22 38.94 -28.17
C HIS A 11 -5.85 38.79 -26.79
N LEU A 12 -7.08 39.28 -26.58
CA LEU A 12 -7.80 39.17 -25.31
C LEU A 12 -8.21 37.72 -25.03
N VAL A 13 -8.65 36.97 -26.05
CA VAL A 13 -8.94 35.53 -25.93
C VAL A 13 -7.66 34.76 -25.58
N VAL A 14 -6.56 34.98 -26.30
CA VAL A 14 -5.28 34.30 -26.01
C VAL A 14 -4.80 34.62 -24.59
N PHE A 15 -4.84 35.89 -24.20
CA PHE A 15 -4.49 36.31 -22.84
C PHE A 15 -5.40 35.65 -21.80
N GLY A 16 -6.71 35.63 -22.03
CA GLY A 16 -7.67 34.94 -21.17
C GLY A 16 -7.38 33.44 -21.05
N CYS A 17 -7.05 32.77 -22.14
CA CYS A 17 -6.64 31.36 -22.14
C CYS A 17 -5.34 31.14 -21.35
N ILE A 18 -4.35 32.01 -21.51
CA ILE A 18 -3.09 31.93 -20.75
C ILE A 18 -3.35 32.14 -19.26
N VAL A 19 -4.12 33.16 -18.88
CA VAL A 19 -4.48 33.43 -17.48
C VAL A 19 -5.28 32.26 -16.89
N PHE A 20 -6.26 31.74 -17.61
CA PHE A 20 -7.02 30.57 -17.19
C PHE A 20 -6.11 29.36 -16.99
N LEU A 21 -5.20 29.09 -17.95
CA LEU A 21 -4.25 27.99 -17.85
C LEU A 21 -3.32 28.17 -16.65
N LEU A 22 -2.80 29.38 -16.41
CA LEU A 22 -1.95 29.67 -15.25
C LEU A 22 -2.72 29.46 -13.94
N ILE A 23 -3.95 29.95 -13.82
CA ILE A 23 -4.78 29.72 -12.63
C ILE A 23 -5.06 28.23 -12.44
N TYR A 24 -5.35 27.51 -13.53
CA TYR A 24 -5.66 26.08 -13.51
C TYR A 24 -4.47 25.20 -13.14
N LEU A 25 -3.27 25.56 -13.61
CA LEU A 25 -2.02 24.86 -13.30
C LEU A 25 -1.51 25.17 -11.88
N ASN A 26 -1.73 26.39 -11.39
CA ASN A 26 -1.25 26.83 -10.07
C ASN A 26 -2.32 26.76 -8.97
N ARG A 27 -3.50 26.17 -9.25
CA ARG A 27 -4.55 26.05 -8.24
C ARG A 27 -4.05 25.14 -7.10
N PRO A 28 -3.96 25.65 -5.85
CA PRO A 28 -3.51 24.82 -4.75
C PRO A 28 -4.51 23.68 -4.47
N PRO A 29 -4.05 22.56 -3.88
CA PRO A 29 -4.95 21.54 -3.38
C PRO A 29 -5.92 22.13 -2.36
N SER A 30 -7.18 21.71 -2.40
CA SER A 30 -8.13 22.09 -1.35
C SER A 30 -7.71 21.38 -0.06
N PRO A 31 -7.53 22.10 1.06
CA PRO A 31 -7.22 21.47 2.33
C PRO A 31 -8.42 20.65 2.85
N ASN A 32 -8.16 19.65 3.69
CA ASN A 32 -9.16 18.87 4.40
C ASN A 32 -10.16 18.12 3.48
N LYS A 33 -9.70 17.64 2.34
CA LYS A 33 -10.53 16.77 1.48
C LYS A 33 -10.77 15.42 2.15
N SER A 34 -12.02 15.00 2.11
CA SER A 34 -12.48 13.70 2.59
C SER A 34 -12.97 12.86 1.42
N PHE A 35 -12.65 11.57 1.40
CA PHE A 35 -13.05 10.63 0.36
C PHE A 35 -13.88 9.47 0.95
N PRO A 36 -14.84 8.90 0.22
CA PRO A 36 -15.68 7.79 0.67
C PRO A 36 -14.95 6.42 0.66
N TRP A 37 -13.67 6.39 1.05
CA TRP A 37 -12.81 5.19 1.05
C TRP A 37 -12.96 4.31 2.31
N THR A 38 -14.11 4.38 2.98
CA THR A 38 -14.37 3.63 4.21
C THR A 38 -14.95 2.24 3.98
N ARG A 39 -15.41 1.95 2.75
CA ARG A 39 -15.99 0.65 2.40
C ARG A 39 -15.62 0.27 0.98
N VAL A 40 -15.09 -0.94 0.79
CA VAL A 40 -14.88 -1.50 -0.55
C VAL A 40 -16.23 -1.82 -1.19
N ARG A 41 -16.50 -1.24 -2.36
CA ARG A 41 -17.78 -1.36 -3.09
C ARG A 41 -17.64 -2.05 -4.44
N TYR A 42 -16.45 -2.53 -4.79
CA TYR A 42 -16.21 -3.25 -6.03
C TYR A 42 -17.15 -4.45 -6.17
N GLN A 43 -17.73 -4.62 -7.35
CA GLN A 43 -18.58 -5.77 -7.69
C GLN A 43 -17.94 -6.54 -8.83
N SER A 44 -17.93 -7.87 -8.69
CA SER A 44 -17.41 -8.78 -9.69
C SER A 44 -18.49 -9.79 -10.05
N THR A 45 -18.58 -10.12 -11.33
CA THR A 45 -19.40 -11.22 -11.85
C THR A 45 -18.61 -12.53 -11.92
N SER A 46 -17.29 -12.47 -11.71
CA SER A 46 -16.40 -13.64 -11.73
C SER A 46 -16.66 -14.55 -10.54
N LYS A 47 -16.48 -15.86 -10.73
CA LYS A 47 -16.57 -16.86 -9.66
C LYS A 47 -15.54 -16.55 -8.56
N VAL A 48 -15.96 -16.56 -7.30
CA VAL A 48 -15.05 -16.41 -6.16
C VAL A 48 -14.20 -17.68 -6.04
N PRO A 49 -12.86 -17.57 -5.96
CA PRO A 49 -12.00 -18.71 -5.74
C PRO A 49 -12.25 -19.40 -4.40
N GLU A 50 -12.03 -20.71 -4.35
CA GLU A 50 -12.09 -21.51 -3.13
C GLU A 50 -11.04 -21.07 -2.10
N THR A 51 -11.34 -21.34 -0.83
CA THR A 51 -10.44 -21.15 0.32
C THR A 51 -9.18 -22.00 0.15
N ARG A 52 -8.00 -21.41 0.35
CA ARG A 52 -6.70 -22.10 0.21
C ARG A 52 -5.67 -21.75 1.27
N GLY A 53 -6.02 -20.84 2.17
CA GLY A 53 -5.09 -20.21 3.09
C GLY A 53 -5.45 -20.32 4.56
N ILE A 54 -6.27 -21.29 4.98
CA ILE A 54 -6.51 -21.52 6.40
C ILE A 54 -5.17 -21.88 7.06
N CYS A 55 -4.74 -21.05 8.01
CA CYS A 55 -3.46 -21.21 8.69
C CYS A 55 -3.61 -22.18 9.87
N PRO A 56 -2.95 -23.35 9.85
CA PRO A 56 -3.15 -24.39 10.86
C PRO A 56 -2.86 -23.90 12.28
N GLY A 57 -3.78 -24.21 13.20
CA GLY A 57 -3.64 -23.90 14.63
C GLY A 57 -3.78 -22.42 15.01
N LEU A 58 -4.01 -21.51 14.05
CA LEU A 58 -4.12 -20.08 14.31
C LEU A 58 -5.26 -19.75 15.27
N GLU A 59 -6.39 -20.46 15.15
CA GLU A 59 -7.59 -20.32 16.01
C GLU A 59 -7.30 -20.50 17.51
N LYS A 60 -6.21 -21.19 17.87
CA LYS A 60 -5.78 -21.44 19.25
C LYS A 60 -4.59 -20.58 19.67
N SER A 61 -4.04 -19.78 18.75
CA SER A 61 -2.85 -18.97 19.01
C SER A 61 -3.20 -17.65 19.70
N THR A 62 -2.42 -17.29 20.71
CA THR A 62 -2.42 -15.96 21.33
C THR A 62 -1.36 -15.02 20.74
N LYS A 63 -0.38 -15.57 20.02
CA LYS A 63 0.69 -14.81 19.36
C LYS A 63 0.15 -14.07 18.13
N PRO A 64 0.69 -12.88 17.77
CA PRO A 64 0.40 -12.25 16.49
C PRO A 64 0.71 -13.21 15.33
N ALA A 65 -0.12 -13.18 14.28
CA ALA A 65 0.16 -13.94 13.07
C ALA A 65 1.33 -13.29 12.32
N LEU A 66 2.28 -14.08 11.82
CA LEU A 66 3.29 -13.64 10.86
C LEU A 66 2.95 -14.25 9.50
N VAL A 67 2.41 -13.42 8.63
CA VAL A 67 1.94 -13.77 7.30
C VAL A 67 3.06 -13.49 6.31
N VAL A 68 3.62 -14.56 5.75
CA VAL A 68 4.79 -14.48 4.87
C VAL A 68 4.40 -14.85 3.46
N SER A 69 4.64 -13.96 2.50
CA SER A 69 4.45 -14.23 1.08
C SER A 69 5.77 -14.53 0.39
N ARG A 70 5.99 -15.78 0.05
CA ARG A 70 7.22 -16.28 -0.58
C ARG A 70 6.95 -16.85 -1.97
N VAL A 71 8.01 -16.99 -2.75
CA VAL A 71 8.03 -17.80 -3.98
C VAL A 71 8.82 -19.09 -3.75
N ALA A 72 8.69 -20.07 -4.66
CA ALA A 72 9.44 -21.31 -4.59
C ALA A 72 10.96 -21.05 -4.62
N ALA A 73 11.38 -20.08 -5.43
CA ALA A 73 12.78 -19.67 -5.57
C ALA A 73 13.43 -19.11 -4.28
N ASP A 74 12.64 -18.70 -3.28
CA ASP A 74 13.18 -18.25 -1.98
C ASP A 74 13.80 -19.39 -1.15
N GLY A 75 13.67 -20.66 -1.55
CA GLY A 75 14.24 -21.81 -0.82
C GLY A 75 13.44 -22.21 0.42
N ASP A 76 13.99 -22.97 1.36
CA ASP A 76 13.26 -23.32 2.59
C ASP A 76 13.15 -22.11 3.55
N ALA A 77 12.03 -21.97 4.25
CA ALA A 77 11.75 -20.83 5.11
C ALA A 77 12.24 -21.00 6.57
N SER A 78 13.22 -21.88 6.82
CA SER A 78 13.77 -22.20 8.14
C SER A 78 14.36 -21.01 8.90
N TRP A 79 14.74 -19.93 8.20
CA TRP A 79 15.15 -18.69 8.88
C TRP A 79 14.05 -18.09 9.77
N LEU A 80 12.78 -18.46 9.54
CA LEU A 80 11.63 -18.07 10.36
C LEU A 80 11.46 -18.92 11.62
N ASP A 81 12.15 -20.06 11.75
CA ASP A 81 11.89 -21.02 12.83
C ASP A 81 12.12 -20.41 14.22
N ALA A 82 13.17 -19.58 14.36
CA ALA A 82 13.44 -18.86 15.60
C ALA A 82 12.33 -17.84 15.96
N LEU A 83 11.62 -17.31 14.97
CA LEU A 83 10.54 -16.36 15.15
C LEU A 83 9.24 -17.04 15.63
N SER A 84 9.14 -18.38 15.56
CA SER A 84 7.98 -19.14 16.05
C SER A 84 7.71 -18.97 17.55
N GLN A 85 8.70 -18.55 18.33
CA GLN A 85 8.51 -18.24 19.75
C GLN A 85 7.70 -16.95 19.96
N ARG A 86 7.76 -16.02 19.00
CA ARG A 86 7.09 -14.71 19.06
C ARG A 86 5.82 -14.63 18.23
N TYR A 87 5.79 -15.37 17.12
CA TYR A 87 4.73 -15.30 16.13
C TYR A 87 4.07 -16.65 15.89
N HIS A 88 2.85 -16.62 15.36
CA HIS A 88 2.23 -17.76 14.70
C HIS A 88 2.51 -17.70 13.21
N LEU A 89 3.29 -18.64 12.67
CA LEU A 89 3.76 -18.56 11.28
C LEU A 89 2.68 -19.03 10.29
N CYS A 90 2.32 -18.16 9.35
CA CYS A 90 1.41 -18.45 8.23
C CYS A 90 2.15 -18.15 6.92
N ILE A 91 2.80 -19.16 6.36
CA ILE A 91 3.74 -19.02 5.24
C ILE A 91 3.07 -19.50 3.95
N TYR A 92 2.99 -18.62 2.95
CA TYR A 92 2.32 -18.85 1.67
C TYR A 92 3.32 -18.88 0.51
N THR A 93 3.30 -19.94 -0.28
CA THR A 93 4.03 -20.03 -1.56
C THR A 93 3.10 -19.62 -2.69
N VAL A 94 3.34 -18.45 -3.28
CA VAL A 94 2.37 -17.81 -4.20
C VAL A 94 2.40 -18.37 -5.63
N ASP A 95 3.50 -19.00 -6.02
CA ASP A 95 3.75 -19.55 -7.36
C ASP A 95 3.65 -21.09 -7.40
N ALA A 96 3.25 -21.73 -6.30
CA ALA A 96 3.04 -23.17 -6.24
C ALA A 96 1.63 -23.56 -6.74
N PRO A 97 1.48 -24.71 -7.42
CA PRO A 97 0.18 -25.29 -7.73
C PRO A 97 -0.53 -25.75 -6.44
N ALA A 98 -1.82 -26.05 -6.55
CA ALA A 98 -2.58 -26.61 -5.44
C ALA A 98 -2.03 -28.01 -5.07
N ASP A 99 -1.64 -28.18 -3.82
CA ASP A 99 -1.11 -29.42 -3.26
C ASP A 99 -1.48 -29.52 -1.77
N PRO A 100 -2.44 -30.39 -1.40
CA PRO A 100 -2.86 -30.60 -0.01
C PRO A 100 -1.77 -31.14 0.91
N THR A 101 -0.67 -31.68 0.35
CA THR A 101 0.45 -32.24 1.10
C THR A 101 1.59 -31.24 1.31
N SER A 102 1.46 -30.03 0.75
CA SER A 102 2.46 -28.99 0.86
C SER A 102 2.68 -28.57 2.32
N LYS A 103 3.96 -28.43 2.70
CA LYS A 103 4.40 -27.84 3.98
C LYS A 103 3.90 -26.40 4.14
N TYR A 104 3.81 -25.66 3.04
CA TYR A 104 3.44 -24.24 3.02
C TYR A 104 2.05 -24.04 2.42
N LEU A 105 1.37 -22.99 2.88
CA LEU A 105 0.07 -22.58 2.37
C LEU A 105 0.19 -22.11 0.92
N GLN A 106 -0.93 -22.10 0.21
CA GLN A 106 -1.00 -21.74 -1.20
C GLN A 106 -2.06 -20.67 -1.41
N VAL A 107 -2.05 -20.07 -2.60
CA VAL A 107 -2.98 -19.02 -3.00
C VAL A 107 -3.89 -19.48 -4.15
N PRO A 108 -5.04 -18.84 -4.36
CA PRO A 108 -5.92 -19.19 -5.47
C PRO A 108 -5.32 -18.86 -6.85
N ALA A 109 -4.41 -17.87 -6.94
CA ALA A 109 -3.70 -17.54 -8.17
C ALA A 109 -2.40 -16.77 -7.88
N ASN A 110 -1.37 -16.97 -8.67
CA ASN A 110 -0.16 -16.14 -8.64
C ASN A 110 -0.44 -14.77 -9.28
N ARG A 111 -1.02 -13.83 -8.53
CA ARG A 111 -1.43 -12.50 -9.00
C ARG A 111 -1.10 -11.40 -7.98
N GLY A 112 -0.45 -10.32 -8.40
CA GLY A 112 -0.31 -9.12 -7.57
C GLY A 112 0.72 -9.26 -6.45
N HIS A 113 1.71 -10.14 -6.65
CA HIS A 113 2.82 -10.39 -5.72
C HIS A 113 2.29 -10.75 -4.32
N GLU A 114 2.77 -10.09 -3.27
CA GLU A 114 2.46 -10.41 -1.87
C GLU A 114 0.98 -10.20 -1.54
N ALA A 115 0.32 -9.32 -2.28
CA ALA A 115 -1.07 -8.94 -2.02
C ALA A 115 -2.03 -10.13 -2.07
N MET A 116 -1.80 -11.12 -2.93
CA MET A 116 -2.68 -12.30 -2.97
C MET A 116 -2.55 -13.14 -1.70
N ALA A 117 -1.33 -13.37 -1.19
CA ALA A 117 -1.15 -14.10 0.05
C ALA A 117 -1.84 -13.37 1.21
N TYR A 118 -1.69 -12.03 1.26
CA TYR A 118 -2.27 -11.22 2.32
C TYR A 118 -3.80 -11.24 2.28
N LEU A 119 -4.39 -11.04 1.09
CA LEU A 119 -5.84 -11.12 0.92
C LEU A 119 -6.36 -12.53 1.22
N THR A 120 -5.64 -13.57 0.82
CA THR A 120 -6.01 -14.96 1.13
C THR A 120 -6.01 -15.19 2.64
N PHE A 121 -5.00 -14.71 3.38
CA PHE A 121 -4.98 -14.77 4.84
C PHE A 121 -6.17 -14.02 5.46
N LEU A 122 -6.39 -12.77 5.05
CA LEU A 122 -7.46 -11.91 5.58
C LEU A 122 -8.86 -12.49 5.34
N ILE A 123 -9.07 -13.20 4.23
CA ILE A 123 -10.36 -13.81 3.88
C ILE A 123 -10.56 -15.16 4.59
N ASP A 124 -9.55 -16.02 4.56
CA ASP A 124 -9.68 -17.42 4.96
C ASP A 124 -9.55 -17.58 6.48
N ASN A 125 -8.91 -16.62 7.16
CA ASN A 125 -8.69 -16.63 8.61
C ASN A 125 -9.42 -15.49 9.35
N TYR A 126 -10.33 -14.78 8.67
CA TYR A 126 -10.98 -13.55 9.16
C TYR A 126 -11.49 -13.65 10.62
N GLU A 127 -12.16 -14.75 10.96
CA GLU A 127 -12.71 -14.98 12.30
C GLU A 127 -11.65 -15.32 13.36
N HIS A 128 -10.50 -15.84 12.93
CA HIS A 128 -9.46 -16.41 13.78
C HIS A 128 -8.19 -15.55 13.88
N ILE A 129 -8.20 -14.32 13.36
CA ILE A 129 -7.07 -13.40 13.53
C ILE A 129 -6.84 -13.17 15.04
N PRO A 130 -5.62 -13.36 15.56
CA PRO A 130 -5.32 -13.20 16.99
C PRO A 130 -5.53 -11.78 17.50
N ALA A 131 -5.77 -11.63 18.81
CA ALA A 131 -5.89 -10.31 19.45
C ALA A 131 -4.61 -9.47 19.32
N GLY A 132 -3.44 -10.11 19.26
CA GLY A 132 -2.15 -9.46 19.00
C GLY A 132 -1.99 -8.93 17.57
N GLY A 133 -2.97 -9.12 16.69
CA GLY A 133 -2.93 -8.66 15.30
C GLY A 133 -2.15 -9.58 14.36
N ALA A 134 -1.76 -9.01 13.23
CA ALA A 134 -1.00 -9.70 12.19
C ALA A 134 0.11 -8.80 11.63
N VAL A 135 1.24 -9.44 11.29
CA VAL A 135 2.40 -8.86 10.62
C VAL A 135 2.49 -9.48 9.24
N PHE A 136 2.60 -8.66 8.20
CA PHE A 136 2.65 -9.07 6.80
C PHE A 136 4.03 -8.73 6.21
N VAL A 137 4.71 -9.71 5.63
CA VAL A 137 6.06 -9.56 5.05
C VAL A 137 6.25 -10.41 3.78
N HIS A 138 7.24 -10.05 2.97
CA HIS A 138 7.71 -10.92 1.89
C HIS A 138 8.61 -12.06 2.42
N GLY A 139 8.85 -13.06 1.56
CA GLY A 139 9.53 -14.31 1.91
C GLY A 139 11.04 -14.22 2.04
N SER A 140 11.69 -13.32 1.30
CA SER A 140 13.15 -13.22 1.30
C SER A 140 13.67 -12.65 2.63
N ARG A 141 14.63 -13.34 3.28
CA ARG A 141 15.28 -12.83 4.51
C ARG A 141 16.02 -11.51 4.23
N PHE A 142 16.79 -11.46 3.14
CA PHE A 142 17.54 -10.29 2.72
C PHE A 142 16.90 -9.64 1.50
N ALA A 143 16.49 -8.37 1.61
CA ALA A 143 15.92 -7.62 0.50
C ALA A 143 16.14 -6.12 0.67
N TRP A 144 16.38 -5.40 -0.42
CA TRP A 144 16.64 -3.95 -0.40
C TRP A 144 15.58 -3.14 0.34
N HIS A 145 14.35 -3.64 0.41
CA HIS A 145 13.23 -2.96 1.04
C HIS A 145 13.01 -3.32 2.52
N ASN A 146 13.87 -4.15 3.11
CA ASN A 146 14.00 -4.32 4.55
C ASN A 146 14.76 -3.13 5.13
N ASP A 147 14.14 -2.45 6.09
CA ASP A 147 14.65 -1.21 6.68
C ASP A 147 15.69 -1.47 7.79
N HIS A 148 16.73 -2.21 7.42
CA HIS A 148 17.84 -2.64 8.27
C HIS A 148 19.18 -2.31 7.59
N PRO A 149 20.27 -2.01 8.33
CA PRO A 149 21.58 -1.73 7.73
C PRO A 149 22.11 -2.87 6.85
N GLU A 150 21.80 -4.11 7.22
CA GLU A 150 22.16 -5.34 6.49
C GLU A 150 21.00 -5.92 5.68
N TYR A 151 19.88 -5.20 5.60
CA TYR A 151 18.68 -5.64 4.88
C TYR A 151 18.06 -6.95 5.41
N ASP A 152 18.35 -7.34 6.65
CA ASP A 152 17.89 -8.58 7.28
C ASP A 152 16.49 -8.43 7.91
N ASN A 153 15.50 -9.13 7.36
CA ASN A 153 14.14 -9.17 7.89
C ASN A 153 14.04 -9.98 9.19
N ALA A 154 14.91 -10.98 9.40
CA ALA A 154 14.92 -11.76 10.64
C ALA A 154 15.25 -10.87 11.84
N ALA A 155 16.26 -9.99 11.70
CA ALA A 155 16.62 -9.01 12.70
C ALA A 155 15.49 -8.00 12.96
N LEU A 156 14.83 -7.51 11.90
CA LEU A 156 13.68 -6.58 12.04
C LEU A 156 12.51 -7.24 12.77
N LEU A 157 12.11 -8.45 12.38
CA LEU A 157 11.01 -9.18 13.01
C LEU A 157 11.34 -9.59 14.45
N ALA A 158 12.59 -9.93 14.74
CA ALA A 158 13.05 -10.18 16.11
C ALA A 158 13.08 -8.89 16.96
N ALA A 159 13.26 -7.71 16.38
CA ALA A 159 13.21 -6.45 17.13
C ALA A 159 11.80 -5.84 17.20
N LEU A 160 10.89 -6.24 16.30
CA LEU A 160 9.60 -5.58 16.11
C LEU A 160 8.72 -5.62 17.37
N ASN A 161 8.36 -4.43 17.86
CA ASN A 161 7.38 -4.22 18.91
C ASN A 161 5.98 -4.06 18.29
N VAL A 162 5.27 -5.17 18.17
CA VAL A 162 3.92 -5.22 17.57
C VAL A 162 2.92 -4.35 18.34
N GLU A 163 2.96 -4.36 19.67
CA GLU A 163 2.04 -3.59 20.50
C GLU A 163 2.24 -2.08 20.31
N ALA A 164 3.48 -1.61 20.40
CA ALA A 164 3.82 -0.20 20.21
C ALA A 164 3.53 0.27 18.77
N ALA A 165 3.71 -0.60 17.77
CA ALA A 165 3.34 -0.31 16.39
C ALA A 165 1.84 -0.05 16.23
N LEU A 166 0.99 -0.81 16.93
CA LEU A 166 -0.46 -0.78 16.77
C LEU A 166 -1.19 0.26 17.62
N GLU A 167 -0.60 0.71 18.73
CA GLU A 167 -1.21 1.64 19.68
C GLU A 167 -1.85 2.88 19.01
N PRO A 168 -1.17 3.64 18.13
CA PRO A 168 -1.65 4.95 17.68
C PRO A 168 -2.83 4.88 16.72
N ALA A 169 -2.83 3.90 15.81
CA ALA A 169 -3.72 3.85 14.66
C ALA A 169 -4.27 2.46 14.35
N GLY A 170 -3.76 1.40 14.99
CA GLY A 170 -4.09 0.01 14.68
C GLY A 170 -3.45 -0.49 13.38
N TYR A 171 -2.51 0.28 12.83
CA TYR A 171 -1.72 -0.03 11.64
C TYR A 171 -0.37 0.68 11.71
N HIS A 172 0.69 0.04 11.22
CA HIS A 172 1.96 0.69 10.95
C HIS A 172 2.70 -0.01 9.81
N ASN A 173 3.25 0.75 8.85
CA ASN A 173 4.18 0.21 7.87
C ASN A 173 5.54 -0.06 8.56
N MET A 174 6.18 -1.20 8.27
CA MET A 174 7.45 -1.55 8.92
C MET A 174 8.63 -0.69 8.46
N ARG A 175 8.49 0.02 7.34
CA ARG A 175 9.50 0.94 6.81
C ARG A 175 9.37 2.32 7.45
N CYS A 176 10.50 2.84 7.90
CA CYS A 176 10.71 4.16 8.48
C CYS A 176 11.41 5.13 7.53
N ASP A 177 12.31 4.66 6.67
CA ASP A 177 13.07 5.51 5.74
C ASP A 177 12.26 5.91 4.49
N TRP A 178 12.26 7.21 4.20
CA TRP A 178 11.43 7.84 3.19
C TRP A 178 12.02 7.78 1.76
N SER A 179 13.24 7.27 1.56
CA SER A 179 13.96 7.33 0.27
C SER A 179 13.19 6.78 -0.93
N THR A 180 12.31 5.80 -0.71
CA THR A 180 11.46 5.20 -1.77
C THR A 180 9.97 5.43 -1.58
N SER A 181 9.59 6.20 -0.54
CA SER A 181 8.22 6.52 -0.16
C SER A 181 7.59 7.61 -1.06
N MET A 182 6.35 7.97 -0.73
CA MET A 182 5.67 9.18 -1.20
C MET A 182 5.54 10.24 -0.10
N CYS A 183 6.33 10.12 0.97
CA CYS A 183 6.28 11.00 2.13
C CYS A 183 7.02 12.33 1.92
N LEU A 184 7.89 12.41 0.92
CA LEU A 184 8.60 13.65 0.57
C LEU A 184 7.61 14.74 0.10
N PRO A 185 7.69 15.98 0.64
CA PRO A 185 6.78 17.05 0.25
C PRO A 185 6.66 17.27 -1.26
N ALA A 186 7.78 17.10 -1.99
CA ALA A 186 7.88 17.27 -3.44
C ALA A 186 7.35 16.08 -4.27
N ALA A 187 6.83 15.02 -3.65
CA ALA A 187 6.24 13.90 -4.38
C ALA A 187 5.06 14.39 -5.24
N PRO A 188 5.04 14.10 -6.55
CA PRO A 188 3.97 14.57 -7.43
C PRO A 188 2.65 13.87 -7.09
N ALA A 189 1.55 14.62 -7.19
CA ALA A 189 0.22 14.04 -7.07
C ALA A 189 0.02 12.98 -8.16
N GLN A 190 -0.59 11.84 -7.80
CA GLN A 190 -0.78 10.70 -8.70
C GLN A 190 -1.61 11.05 -9.94
N GLY A 191 -2.60 11.95 -9.78
CA GLY A 191 -3.42 12.48 -10.86
C GLY A 191 -2.86 13.71 -11.59
N SER A 192 -1.63 14.14 -11.27
CA SER A 192 -1.05 15.38 -11.81
C SER A 192 -0.79 15.31 -13.32
N LEU A 193 -0.68 16.47 -13.96
CA LEU A 193 -0.29 16.55 -15.36
C LEU A 193 1.14 16.04 -15.56
N GLU A 194 2.06 16.37 -14.63
CA GLU A 194 3.44 15.88 -14.65
C GLU A 194 3.50 14.35 -14.69
N ASN A 195 2.82 13.68 -13.74
CA ASN A 195 2.80 12.22 -13.70
C ASN A 195 2.13 11.62 -14.96
N ASN A 196 1.10 12.28 -15.49
CA ASN A 196 0.46 11.87 -16.74
C ASN A 196 1.40 11.94 -17.95
N PHE A 197 2.24 12.99 -18.03
CA PHE A 197 3.26 13.13 -19.07
C PHE A 197 4.40 12.13 -18.88
N GLN A 198 4.91 11.97 -17.65
CA GLN A 198 5.94 10.97 -17.35
C GLN A 198 5.49 9.56 -17.72
N ALA A 199 4.23 9.20 -17.48
CA ALA A 199 3.69 7.89 -17.87
C ALA A 199 3.64 7.66 -19.39
N VAL A 200 3.65 8.71 -20.20
CA VAL A 200 3.77 8.62 -21.66
C VAL A 200 5.23 8.45 -22.07
N LEU A 201 6.15 9.11 -21.37
CA LEU A 201 7.59 9.05 -21.65
C LEU A 201 8.24 7.75 -21.17
N GLU A 202 7.77 7.21 -20.05
CA GLU A 202 8.31 6.01 -19.40
C GLU A 202 7.24 4.92 -19.21
N PRO A 203 6.64 4.41 -20.31
CA PRO A 203 5.56 3.42 -20.23
C PRO A 203 6.00 2.07 -19.63
N TRP A 204 7.32 1.79 -19.57
CA TRP A 204 7.90 0.60 -18.94
C TRP A 204 8.03 0.72 -17.41
N SER A 205 7.86 1.92 -16.84
CA SER A 205 7.99 2.13 -15.40
C SER A 205 6.72 1.69 -14.69
N ALA A 206 6.77 0.52 -14.05
CA ALA A 206 5.66 0.02 -13.24
C ALA A 206 5.26 1.00 -12.12
N ARG A 207 6.21 1.77 -11.57
CA ARG A 207 5.93 2.80 -10.56
C ARG A 207 5.05 3.90 -11.13
N ILE A 208 5.48 4.54 -12.22
CA ILE A 208 4.74 5.64 -12.85
C ILE A 208 3.37 5.16 -13.37
N ALA A 209 3.33 3.96 -13.96
CA ALA A 209 2.09 3.33 -14.40
C ALA A 209 1.10 3.11 -13.24
N SER A 210 1.59 2.67 -12.07
CA SER A 210 0.76 2.50 -10.86
C SER A 210 0.26 3.83 -10.32
N ASP A 211 1.13 4.83 -10.25
CA ASP A 211 0.77 6.15 -9.74
C ASP A 211 -0.33 6.76 -10.64
N LYS A 212 -0.20 6.65 -11.97
CA LYS A 212 -1.24 7.10 -12.90
C LYS A 212 -2.55 6.31 -12.79
N ALA A 213 -2.48 5.02 -12.51
CA ALA A 213 -3.65 4.15 -12.39
C ALA A 213 -4.39 4.33 -11.05
N LEU A 214 -3.69 4.72 -9.99
CA LEU A 214 -4.21 4.76 -8.62
C LEU A 214 -5.52 5.56 -8.45
N PRO A 215 -5.66 6.81 -8.95
CA PRO A 215 -6.91 7.57 -8.76
C PRO A 215 -8.14 6.83 -9.28
N ARG A 216 -8.00 6.14 -10.43
CA ARG A 216 -9.07 5.38 -11.04
C ARG A 216 -9.30 4.06 -10.31
N ALA A 217 -8.23 3.37 -9.90
CA ALA A 217 -8.37 2.17 -9.09
C ALA A 217 -9.13 2.45 -7.79
N LEU A 218 -8.81 3.52 -7.07
CA LEU A 218 -9.56 3.94 -5.87
C LEU A 218 -11.03 4.26 -6.20
N ALA A 219 -11.27 4.98 -7.30
CA ALA A 219 -12.63 5.26 -7.77
C ALA A 219 -13.44 3.98 -8.03
N THR A 220 -12.85 2.98 -8.69
CA THR A 220 -13.49 1.70 -8.99
C THR A 220 -13.68 0.84 -7.74
N ILE A 221 -12.67 0.78 -6.87
CA ILE A 221 -12.69 -0.07 -5.67
C ILE A 221 -13.69 0.46 -4.64
N PHE A 222 -13.70 1.77 -4.41
CA PHE A 222 -14.52 2.39 -3.36
C PHE A 222 -15.82 3.00 -3.87
N GLY A 223 -15.91 3.40 -5.15
CA GLY A 223 -17.09 4.07 -5.70
C GLY A 223 -18.19 3.13 -6.18
N GLY A 224 -17.86 1.89 -6.60
CA GLY A 224 -18.82 1.03 -7.29
C GLY A 224 -19.42 1.71 -8.53
N ASP A 225 -20.50 1.17 -9.11
CA ASP A 225 -21.02 1.64 -10.41
C ASP A 225 -21.60 3.08 -10.40
N GLU A 226 -22.11 3.55 -9.26
CA GLU A 226 -22.93 4.77 -9.19
C GLU A 226 -22.15 6.04 -8.83
N GLU A 227 -20.95 5.95 -8.21
CA GLU A 227 -20.31 7.10 -7.54
C GLU A 227 -18.80 7.24 -7.80
N HIS A 228 -18.30 6.67 -8.89
CA HIS A 228 -16.88 6.67 -9.29
C HIS A 228 -16.17 8.02 -9.16
N GLU A 229 -16.79 9.12 -9.62
CA GLU A 229 -16.10 10.41 -9.66
C GLU A 229 -15.91 11.06 -8.27
N VAL A 230 -16.72 10.69 -7.26
CA VAL A 230 -16.56 11.25 -5.90
C VAL A 230 -15.50 10.49 -5.10
N ALA A 231 -15.32 9.20 -5.37
CA ALA A 231 -14.23 8.40 -4.81
C ALA A 231 -12.86 8.68 -5.46
N LYS A 232 -12.82 9.49 -6.52
CA LYS A 232 -11.63 9.69 -7.35
C LYS A 232 -10.79 10.86 -6.87
N MET A 233 -9.49 10.62 -6.72
CA MET A 233 -8.53 11.68 -6.43
C MET A 233 -8.42 12.67 -7.60
N GLY A 234 -8.40 13.96 -7.27
CA GLY A 234 -8.13 15.02 -8.22
C GLY A 234 -6.64 15.14 -8.56
N ARG A 235 -6.33 16.04 -9.49
CA ARG A 235 -4.97 16.24 -10.01
C ARG A 235 -3.94 16.76 -9.00
N THR A 236 -4.42 17.38 -7.93
CA THR A 236 -3.60 17.99 -6.88
C THR A 236 -3.60 17.16 -5.61
N ASP A 237 -4.40 16.09 -5.58
CA ASP A 237 -4.54 15.22 -4.42
C ASP A 237 -3.40 14.20 -4.44
N THR A 238 -2.64 14.14 -3.35
CA THR A 238 -1.49 13.24 -3.21
C THR A 238 -1.79 12.25 -2.10
N LEU A 239 -1.89 10.96 -2.42
CA LEU A 239 -1.90 9.91 -1.40
C LEU A 239 -0.46 9.59 -1.03
N ARG A 240 -0.09 9.77 0.24
CA ARG A 240 1.26 9.51 0.73
C ARG A 240 1.28 8.17 1.43
N ALA A 241 2.27 7.35 1.07
CA ALA A 241 2.49 6.05 1.65
C ALA A 241 4.00 5.82 1.83
N GLN A 242 4.37 5.11 2.90
CA GLN A 242 5.66 4.44 2.92
C GLN A 242 5.74 3.41 1.81
N CYS A 243 6.96 3.13 1.33
CA CYS A 243 7.12 2.08 0.34
C CYS A 243 6.69 0.73 0.91
N CYS A 244 6.20 -0.10 -0.01
CA CYS A 244 6.26 -1.54 0.06
C CYS A 244 5.15 -2.11 0.96
N ALA A 245 4.93 -3.42 0.86
CA ALA A 245 3.80 -4.10 1.49
C ALA A 245 4.24 -4.86 2.75
N GLN A 246 5.06 -4.25 3.61
CA GLN A 246 5.41 -4.82 4.91
C GLN A 246 4.80 -3.98 6.03
N PHE A 247 3.90 -4.56 6.82
CA PHE A 247 3.13 -3.81 7.81
C PHE A 247 2.60 -4.68 8.94
N VAL A 248 2.20 -4.00 10.02
CA VAL A 248 1.52 -4.57 11.17
C VAL A 248 0.11 -4.00 11.22
N VAL A 249 -0.89 -4.84 11.52
CA VAL A 249 -2.29 -4.41 11.64
C VAL A 249 -2.99 -5.12 12.81
N SER A 250 -3.84 -4.38 13.53
CA SER A 250 -4.62 -4.93 14.62
C SER A 250 -5.84 -5.67 14.09
N ARG A 251 -6.31 -6.67 14.84
CA ARG A 251 -7.54 -7.41 14.50
C ARG A 251 -8.74 -6.48 14.37
N GLU A 252 -8.83 -5.48 15.23
CA GLU A 252 -9.90 -4.50 15.24
C GLU A 252 -9.88 -3.66 13.96
N SER A 253 -8.69 -3.30 13.47
CA SER A 253 -8.54 -2.55 12.21
C SER A 253 -8.89 -3.39 11.00
N VAL A 254 -8.57 -4.69 11.01
CA VAL A 254 -9.03 -5.63 9.98
C VAL A 254 -10.56 -5.74 10.01
N ARG A 255 -11.16 -5.89 11.18
CA ARG A 255 -12.62 -6.09 11.34
C ARG A 255 -13.47 -4.84 11.09
N ARG A 256 -12.87 -3.68 10.84
CA ARG A 256 -13.60 -2.50 10.35
C ARG A 256 -14.13 -2.69 8.92
N HIS A 257 -13.55 -3.62 8.18
CA HIS A 257 -14.03 -4.04 6.87
C HIS A 257 -14.57 -5.45 6.97
N ALA A 258 -15.76 -5.69 6.41
CA ALA A 258 -16.35 -7.02 6.37
C ALA A 258 -15.46 -7.99 5.57
N ARG A 259 -15.58 -9.29 5.83
CA ARG A 259 -14.87 -10.33 5.08
C ARG A 259 -15.09 -10.19 3.58
N GLU A 260 -16.31 -9.84 3.19
CA GLU A 260 -16.77 -9.68 1.80
C GLU A 260 -16.06 -8.51 1.10
N GLU A 261 -15.61 -7.49 1.83
CA GLU A 261 -14.83 -6.38 1.28
C GLU A 261 -13.44 -6.84 0.83
N TYR A 262 -12.80 -7.74 1.60
CA TYR A 262 -11.54 -8.37 1.19
C TYR A 262 -11.75 -9.32 0.01
N VAL A 263 -12.87 -10.05 -0.03
CA VAL A 263 -13.25 -10.86 -1.19
C VAL A 263 -13.42 -9.98 -2.43
N ALA A 264 -14.12 -8.85 -2.32
CA ALA A 264 -14.29 -7.88 -3.41
C ALA A 264 -12.94 -7.32 -3.88
N LEU A 265 -12.04 -6.97 -2.95
CA LEU A 265 -10.70 -6.48 -3.27
C LEU A 265 -9.84 -7.56 -3.97
N ARG A 266 -9.97 -8.82 -3.57
CA ARG A 266 -9.33 -9.96 -4.25
C ARG A 266 -9.90 -10.16 -5.65
N GLN A 267 -11.21 -10.01 -5.84
CA GLN A 267 -11.81 -10.09 -7.16
C GLN A 267 -11.35 -8.94 -8.06
N TRP A 268 -11.25 -7.70 -7.56
CA TRP A 268 -10.69 -6.59 -8.33
C TRP A 268 -9.27 -6.90 -8.85
N LEU A 269 -8.44 -7.51 -7.99
CA LEU A 269 -7.09 -7.92 -8.36
C LEU A 269 -7.08 -9.02 -9.45
N LEU A 270 -8.00 -9.99 -9.37
CA LEU A 270 -8.11 -11.10 -10.32
C LEU A 270 -8.70 -10.65 -11.66
N ASP A 271 -9.79 -9.90 -11.63
CA ASP A 271 -10.47 -9.34 -12.81
C ASP A 271 -9.53 -8.42 -13.61
N GLY A 272 -8.60 -7.75 -12.92
CA GLY A 272 -7.57 -6.91 -13.55
C GLY A 272 -6.70 -7.62 -14.62
N ARG A 273 -6.63 -8.96 -14.62
CA ARG A 273 -5.92 -9.74 -15.66
C ARG A 273 -6.52 -9.53 -17.06
N GLU A 274 -7.83 -9.35 -17.12
CA GLU A 274 -8.60 -9.16 -18.34
C GLU A 274 -8.94 -7.66 -18.57
N ALA A 275 -8.28 -6.76 -17.84
CA ALA A 275 -8.55 -5.33 -17.95
C ALA A 275 -8.26 -4.79 -19.37
N VAL A 276 -9.22 -4.05 -19.93
CA VAL A 276 -9.15 -3.49 -21.28
C VAL A 276 -9.21 -1.96 -21.28
N GLY A 277 -8.97 -1.37 -22.46
CA GLY A 277 -9.10 0.07 -22.67
C GLY A 277 -8.21 0.89 -21.75
N ARG A 278 -8.83 1.76 -20.96
CA ARG A 278 -8.12 2.67 -20.04
C ARG A 278 -7.54 1.99 -18.81
N ASP A 279 -7.90 0.74 -18.54
CA ASP A 279 -7.44 -0.04 -17.38
C ASP A 279 -6.41 -1.10 -17.76
N ARG A 280 -5.97 -1.16 -19.02
CA ARG A 280 -5.04 -2.17 -19.55
C ARG A 280 -3.74 -2.34 -18.74
N MET A 281 -3.28 -1.29 -18.05
CA MET A 281 -2.07 -1.36 -17.20
C MET A 281 -2.28 -2.24 -15.97
N LEU A 282 -3.53 -2.46 -15.54
CA LEU A 282 -3.87 -3.39 -14.46
C LEU A 282 -3.63 -4.86 -14.85
N ARG A 283 -3.31 -5.16 -16.12
CA ARG A 283 -2.87 -6.50 -16.53
C ARG A 283 -1.45 -6.82 -16.05
N ASP A 284 -0.63 -5.80 -15.79
CA ASP A 284 0.70 -5.98 -15.24
C ASP A 284 0.62 -6.27 -13.74
N ASP A 285 1.28 -7.35 -13.35
CA ASP A 285 1.28 -7.81 -11.99
C ASP A 285 1.92 -6.86 -10.99
N ARG A 286 2.98 -6.17 -11.43
CA ARG A 286 3.71 -5.18 -10.64
C ARG A 286 2.86 -3.93 -10.43
N VAL A 287 2.02 -3.59 -11.40
CA VAL A 287 1.15 -2.40 -11.33
C VAL A 287 0.03 -2.62 -10.32
N ALA A 288 -0.74 -3.70 -10.45
CA ALA A 288 -1.85 -3.95 -9.51
C ALA A 288 -1.35 -4.26 -8.08
N GLY A 289 -0.24 -4.99 -7.94
CA GLY A 289 0.39 -5.22 -6.63
C GLY A 289 0.81 -3.91 -5.95
N ARG A 290 1.41 -2.99 -6.71
CA ARG A 290 1.81 -1.67 -6.19
C ARG A 290 0.62 -0.79 -5.82
N ILE A 291 -0.48 -0.84 -6.58
CA ILE A 291 -1.73 -0.16 -6.19
C ILE A 291 -2.22 -0.66 -4.83
N LEU A 292 -2.27 -1.98 -4.61
CA LEU A 292 -2.66 -2.52 -3.30
C LEU A 292 -1.68 -2.15 -2.19
N SER A 293 -0.38 -2.08 -2.49
CA SER A 293 0.63 -1.57 -1.54
C SER A 293 0.31 -0.15 -1.06
N TYR A 294 -0.25 0.72 -1.92
CA TYR A 294 -0.68 2.06 -1.54
C TYR A 294 -2.01 2.07 -0.78
N MET A 295 -2.73 0.96 -0.70
CA MET A 295 -4.07 0.91 -0.10
C MET A 295 -4.10 0.36 1.32
N TRP A 296 -3.07 -0.37 1.77
CA TRP A 296 -3.11 -0.99 3.10
C TRP A 296 -3.38 0.00 4.23
N HIS A 297 -2.70 1.15 4.22
CA HIS A 297 -2.90 2.18 5.23
C HIS A 297 -4.27 2.88 5.08
N VAL A 298 -4.81 3.00 3.87
CA VAL A 298 -6.17 3.52 3.61
C VAL A 298 -7.21 2.64 4.29
N LEU A 299 -7.05 1.31 4.18
CA LEU A 299 -7.95 0.34 4.80
C LEU A 299 -7.77 0.33 6.33
N PHE A 300 -6.53 0.31 6.81
CA PHE A 300 -6.24 -0.10 8.19
C PHE A 300 -5.97 1.03 9.19
N ILE A 301 -5.70 2.25 8.76
CA ILE A 301 -5.59 3.38 9.69
C ILE A 301 -6.98 3.76 10.22
N ARG A 302 -7.13 3.74 11.54
CA ARG A 302 -8.36 4.17 12.23
C ARG A 302 -8.62 5.66 11.99
N GLN A 303 -9.81 5.96 11.45
CA GLN A 303 -10.33 7.33 11.36
C GLN A 303 -10.81 7.77 12.76
N ARG A 304 -10.64 9.05 13.12
CA ARG A 304 -10.99 9.57 14.44
C ARG A 304 -12.45 10.05 14.50
N ALA A 305 -12.88 10.38 15.72
CA ALA A 305 -14.22 10.85 16.03
C ALA A 305 -14.59 12.20 15.39
N ASP A 306 -13.60 13.04 15.13
CA ASP A 306 -13.74 14.38 14.57
C ASP A 306 -13.64 14.43 13.03
N ASP A 307 -13.47 13.28 12.36
CA ASP A 307 -13.54 13.23 10.90
C ASP A 307 -14.96 13.56 10.43
N LEU A 308 -15.05 14.49 9.47
CA LEU A 308 -16.33 14.99 8.93
C LEU A 308 -17.15 13.85 8.33
N GLU A 309 -18.46 13.86 8.59
CA GLU A 309 -19.42 13.00 7.89
C GLU A 309 -19.33 13.27 6.39
N HIS A 310 -19.21 12.20 5.61
CA HIS A 310 -19.20 12.31 4.16
C HIS A 310 -20.62 11.98 3.64
N PRO A 311 -21.26 12.83 2.81
CA PRO A 311 -22.65 12.62 2.41
C PRO A 311 -22.93 11.24 1.78
N LEU A 312 -21.94 10.73 1.03
CA LEU A 312 -22.02 9.45 0.29
C LEU A 312 -21.65 8.20 1.09
N THR A 313 -21.24 8.34 2.35
CA THR A 313 -21.01 7.18 3.23
C THR A 313 -22.28 6.79 3.99
N GLY A 314 -23.45 7.30 3.59
CA GLY A 314 -24.74 6.98 4.23
C GLY A 314 -24.78 7.38 5.70
N GLY A 315 -24.16 8.52 6.05
CA GLY A 315 -23.97 8.97 7.45
C GLY A 315 -22.68 8.47 8.12
N GLY A 316 -21.86 7.67 7.43
CA GLY A 316 -20.51 7.30 7.91
C GLY A 316 -19.50 8.46 7.80
N ARG A 317 -18.35 8.35 8.47
CA ARG A 317 -17.23 9.29 8.28
C ARG A 317 -16.47 8.96 7.00
N GLY A 318 -15.96 9.95 6.27
CA GLY A 318 -15.04 9.74 5.16
C GLY A 318 -13.57 9.69 5.62
N VAL A 319 -12.66 9.36 4.71
CA VAL A 319 -11.21 9.35 4.96
C VAL A 319 -10.64 10.73 4.63
N ASN A 320 -10.17 11.46 5.66
CA ASN A 320 -9.50 12.74 5.46
C ASN A 320 -8.07 12.51 4.93
N LEU A 321 -7.78 13.01 3.72
CA LEU A 321 -6.53 12.74 3.02
C LEU A 321 -5.31 13.31 3.75
N ASP A 322 -5.39 14.55 4.26
CA ASP A 322 -4.26 15.21 4.92
C ASP A 322 -3.87 14.47 6.21
N ARG A 323 -4.88 14.06 6.98
CA ARG A 323 -4.70 13.27 8.21
C ARG A 323 -4.14 11.88 7.91
N LEU A 324 -4.69 11.19 6.90
CA LEU A 324 -4.19 9.88 6.48
C LEU A 324 -2.71 9.97 6.09
N ASN A 325 -2.35 10.99 5.30
CA ASN A 325 -0.99 11.25 4.86
C ASN A 325 -0.01 11.48 6.01
N VAL A 326 -0.40 12.25 7.04
CA VAL A 326 0.44 12.48 8.23
C VAL A 326 0.69 11.17 8.99
N GLN A 327 -0.35 10.34 9.15
CA GLN A 327 -0.24 9.07 9.88
C GLN A 327 0.53 8.00 9.09
N ALA A 328 0.40 8.00 7.75
CA ALA A 328 1.10 7.09 6.87
C ALA A 328 2.60 7.44 6.68
N CYS A 329 3.02 8.65 7.10
CA CYS A 329 4.38 9.16 6.94
C CYS A 329 4.95 9.66 8.27
N PRO A 330 5.13 8.78 9.27
CA PRO A 330 5.78 9.15 10.52
C PRO A 330 7.24 9.57 10.27
N ARG A 331 7.77 10.40 11.16
CA ARG A 331 9.19 10.73 11.13
C ARG A 331 10.02 9.46 11.37
N ALA A 332 11.17 9.36 10.71
CA ALA A 332 12.02 8.18 10.78
C ALA A 332 12.52 7.88 12.20
N ASP A 333 12.91 8.90 12.97
CA ASP A 333 13.36 8.78 14.36
C ASP A 333 12.26 8.20 15.27
N GLU A 334 11.06 8.73 15.18
CA GLU A 334 9.89 8.24 15.92
C GLU A 334 9.52 6.81 15.50
N CYS A 335 9.57 6.53 14.20
CA CYS A 335 9.28 5.22 13.64
C CYS A 335 10.25 4.14 14.15
N TYR A 336 11.57 4.35 14.05
CA TYR A 336 12.56 3.37 14.51
C TYR A 336 12.49 3.15 16.02
N CYS A 337 12.25 4.22 16.79
CA CYS A 337 12.06 4.13 18.23
C CYS A 337 10.84 3.27 18.57
N ARG A 338 9.70 3.53 17.92
CA ARG A 338 8.45 2.79 18.15
C ARG A 338 8.52 1.35 17.72
N LEU A 339 8.98 1.09 16.49
CA LEU A 339 8.96 -0.25 15.91
C LEU A 339 10.06 -1.15 16.48
N TYR A 340 11.25 -0.59 16.72
CA TYR A 340 12.45 -1.39 16.95
C TYR A 340 13.21 -1.01 18.23
N GLY A 341 12.65 -0.11 19.05
CA GLY A 341 13.30 0.37 20.28
C GLY A 341 14.55 1.23 20.04
N ARG A 342 14.81 1.62 18.79
CA ARG A 342 16.00 2.40 18.40
C ARG A 342 15.72 3.89 18.53
N CYS A 343 15.73 4.37 19.77
CA CYS A 343 15.44 5.77 20.12
C CYS A 343 16.71 6.63 20.20
N GLY A 344 16.56 7.96 20.20
CA GLY A 344 17.70 8.89 20.34
C GLY A 344 18.65 8.92 19.14
N LEU A 345 18.16 8.57 17.96
CA LEU A 345 18.96 8.52 16.73
C LEU A 345 19.47 9.91 16.33
N SER A 346 20.77 10.02 16.08
CA SER A 346 21.40 11.24 15.61
C SER A 346 22.68 10.93 14.82
N PRO A 347 22.97 11.65 13.71
CA PRO A 347 22.11 12.66 13.09
C PRO A 347 21.00 12.03 12.21
N CYS A 348 19.80 12.64 12.24
CA CYS A 348 18.76 12.37 11.24
C CYS A 348 18.73 13.49 10.20
N ARG A 349 18.72 13.11 8.91
CA ARG A 349 18.67 14.07 7.80
C ARG A 349 17.20 14.39 7.52
N GLY A 350 16.70 15.42 8.18
CA GLY A 350 15.30 15.83 8.09
C GLY A 350 14.34 14.79 8.71
N PRO A 351 13.06 14.78 8.30
CA PRO A 351 12.05 13.90 8.89
C PRO A 351 12.13 12.45 8.39
N GLY A 352 12.83 12.18 7.29
CA GLY A 352 12.66 10.95 6.52
C GLY A 352 13.81 9.95 6.56
N SER A 353 14.93 10.25 7.25
CA SER A 353 16.06 9.33 7.30
C SER A 353 16.94 9.57 8.53
N CYS A 354 17.49 8.49 9.09
CA CYS A 354 18.41 8.53 10.22
C CYS A 354 19.69 7.76 9.87
N LEU A 355 20.84 8.37 10.16
CA LEU A 355 22.14 7.79 9.81
C LEU A 355 22.33 6.42 10.50
N GLY A 356 22.84 5.45 9.75
CA GLY A 356 23.17 4.12 10.27
C GLY A 356 21.97 3.19 10.47
N GLN A 357 20.75 3.61 10.11
CA GLN A 357 19.58 2.72 10.15
C GLN A 357 19.29 2.04 8.83
N TYR A 358 19.47 2.76 7.72
CA TYR A 358 19.25 2.24 6.38
C TYR A 358 20.00 3.08 5.34
N THR A 359 20.33 2.45 4.23
CA THR A 359 20.81 3.15 3.03
C THR A 359 20.21 2.47 1.82
N LEU A 360 19.66 3.26 0.89
CA LEU A 360 19.08 2.71 -0.33
C LEU A 360 20.20 2.13 -1.20
N PRO A 361 20.21 0.82 -1.50
CA PRO A 361 21.25 0.24 -2.31
C PRO A 361 21.11 0.69 -3.78
N ASN A 362 22.23 0.70 -4.48
CA ASN A 362 22.27 1.04 -5.89
C ASN A 362 21.35 0.12 -6.69
N HIS A 363 20.61 0.70 -7.64
CA HIS A 363 19.66 -0.02 -8.50
C HIS A 363 18.57 -0.83 -7.77
N LEU A 364 18.34 -0.59 -6.47
CA LEU A 364 17.36 -1.33 -5.66
C LEU A 364 17.64 -2.84 -5.65
N LYS A 365 18.92 -3.23 -5.64
CA LYS A 365 19.35 -4.63 -5.61
C LYS A 365 20.47 -4.84 -4.60
N LEU A 366 20.45 -6.01 -3.97
CA LEU A 366 21.57 -6.49 -3.18
C LEU A 366 22.51 -7.31 -4.09
N PRO A 367 23.80 -7.43 -3.74
CA PRO A 367 24.70 -8.42 -4.35
C PRO A 367 24.13 -9.85 -4.26
N ASP A 368 24.42 -10.68 -5.26
CA ASP A 368 23.89 -12.05 -5.33
C ASP A 368 24.40 -12.94 -4.18
N ASP A 369 25.60 -12.65 -3.67
CA ASP A 369 26.28 -13.32 -2.54
C ASP A 369 25.97 -12.70 -1.17
N TRP A 370 25.02 -11.75 -1.10
CA TRP A 370 24.72 -11.03 0.15
C TRP A 370 24.31 -11.95 1.29
N ALA A 371 23.47 -12.95 0.99
CA ALA A 371 23.00 -13.90 1.98
C ALA A 371 24.15 -14.77 2.54
N GLU A 372 25.13 -15.13 1.71
CA GLU A 372 26.28 -15.95 2.15
C GLU A 372 27.20 -15.14 3.06
N THR A 373 27.41 -13.87 2.74
CA THR A 373 28.34 -12.97 3.46
C THR A 373 27.78 -12.39 4.77
N HIS A 374 26.47 -12.52 5.02
CA HIS A 374 25.77 -11.95 6.18
C HIS A 374 24.87 -12.98 6.92
N SER A 375 25.09 -14.29 6.69
CA SER A 375 24.23 -15.37 7.22
C SER A 375 24.41 -15.70 8.69
#